data_AF-A0A2V8WJ80-F1
#
_entry.id   AF-A0A2V8WJ80-F1
#
_cell.length_a   1.000
_cell.length_b   1.000
_cell.length_c   1.000
_cell.angle_alpha   90.00
_cell.angle_beta   90.00
_cell.angle_gamma   90.00
#
_symmetry.space_group_name_H-M   'P 1'
#
loop_
_entity.id
_entity.type
_entity.pdbx_description
1 polymer ?
#
loop_
_entity_poly.entity_id
_entity_poly.type
_entity_poly.pdbx_seq_one_letter_code
_entity_poly.pdbx_strand_id
1 'polypeptide(L)'
;MRDISKLPGAELKNQRPRAAYSLSYQNIAGGLASEMVDFLRSTGARESSPPFRLVILGNHGGVVFECEVGENWEVRNLGPTAWLQRSHFPATALLTDGSLLTRTFLIERPQLAYSSI
;
A
#
# COMPACT_ATOMS: atom_id res chain seq x y z
N MET A 1 -19.33 -59.71 14.70
CA MET A 1 -19.48 -58.53 15.58
C MET A 1 -18.66 -57.40 14.99
N ARG A 2 -19.26 -56.22 14.83
CA ARG A 2 -18.70 -55.08 14.08
C ARG A 2 -17.75 -54.30 14.98
N ASP A 3 -16.52 -54.13 14.52
CA ASP A 3 -15.51 -53.24 15.09
C ASP A 3 -15.86 -51.81 14.67
N ILE A 4 -16.09 -50.93 15.65
CA ILE A 4 -16.59 -49.58 15.45
C ILE A 4 -15.46 -48.63 15.84
N SER A 5 -15.12 -47.74 14.92
CA SER A 5 -14.36 -46.49 15.15
C SER A 5 -12.83 -46.55 15.00
N LYS A 6 -12.35 -46.95 13.81
CA LYS A 6 -11.18 -46.26 13.23
C LYS A 6 -11.67 -45.00 12.53
N LEU A 7 -11.70 -43.88 13.24
CA LEU A 7 -11.79 -42.56 12.61
C LEU A 7 -10.37 -42.08 12.29
N PRO A 8 -10.10 -41.64 11.05
CA PRO A 8 -8.83 -41.02 10.70
C PRO A 8 -8.77 -39.66 11.39
N GLY A 9 -7.77 -39.45 12.24
CA GLY A 9 -7.37 -38.14 12.73
C GLY A 9 -6.74 -37.33 11.60
N ALA A 10 -7.50 -37.07 10.54
CA ALA A 10 -7.24 -35.99 9.61
C ALA A 10 -7.53 -34.70 10.38
N GLU A 11 -6.54 -34.16 11.10
CA GLU A 11 -6.52 -32.74 11.42
C GLU A 11 -6.31 -31.96 10.12
N LEU A 12 -7.36 -31.92 9.28
CA LEU A 12 -7.66 -30.75 8.47
C LEU A 12 -8.05 -29.64 9.46
N LYS A 13 -7.03 -29.05 10.12
CA LYS A 13 -7.18 -27.74 10.72
C LYS A 13 -7.29 -26.74 9.59
N ASN A 14 -8.52 -26.56 9.16
CA ASN A 14 -9.11 -25.34 8.66
C ASN A 14 -8.15 -24.46 7.86
N GLN A 15 -8.22 -24.67 6.54
CA GLN A 15 -7.98 -23.62 5.57
C GLN A 15 -8.47 -22.26 6.11
N ARG A 16 -7.51 -21.37 6.32
CA ARG A 16 -7.57 -20.11 5.59
C ARG A 16 -6.20 -19.96 4.95
N PRO A 17 -6.09 -19.84 3.62
CA PRO A 17 -5.05 -18.98 3.12
C PRO A 17 -5.38 -17.62 3.70
N ARG A 18 -4.76 -17.26 4.83
CA ARG A 18 -4.47 -15.84 5.09
C ARG A 18 -3.46 -15.45 4.02
N ALA A 19 -3.93 -15.34 2.78
CA ALA A 19 -3.60 -14.19 1.97
C ALA A 19 -4.17 -12.97 2.72
N ALA A 20 -3.60 -12.71 3.90
CA ALA A 20 -3.55 -11.38 4.42
C ALA A 20 -2.77 -10.68 3.31
N TYR A 21 -3.50 -9.96 2.45
CA TYR A 21 -2.89 -8.96 1.59
C TYR A 21 -1.99 -8.14 2.51
N SER A 22 -0.70 -8.45 2.49
CA SER A 22 0.27 -7.80 3.33
C SER A 22 0.33 -6.39 2.76
N LEU A 23 -0.43 -5.50 3.38
CA LEU A 23 -0.41 -4.07 3.10
C LEU A 23 1.03 -3.62 3.23
N SER A 24 1.68 -3.45 2.10
CA SER A 24 3.01 -2.86 2.00
C SER A 24 2.83 -1.38 1.71
N TYR A 25 3.80 -0.57 2.14
CA TYR A 25 3.83 0.82 1.72
C TYR A 25 3.94 0.99 0.19
N GLN A 26 4.46 -0.02 -0.52
CA GLN A 26 4.46 -0.05 -1.99
C GLN A 26 3.05 -0.09 -2.57
N ASN A 27 2.14 -0.88 -2.00
CA ASN A 27 0.74 -0.93 -2.46
C ASN A 27 0.03 0.41 -2.22
N ILE A 28 0.27 1.05 -1.07
CA ILE A 28 -0.24 2.40 -0.78
C ILE A 28 0.32 3.39 -1.79
N ALA A 29 1.62 3.32 -2.08
CA ALA A 29 2.28 4.21 -3.02
C ALA A 29 1.70 4.13 -4.44
N GLY A 30 1.48 2.91 -4.95
CA GLY A 30 0.86 2.70 -6.26
C GLY A 30 -0.56 3.27 -6.35
N GLY A 31 -1.35 3.13 -5.27
CA GLY A 31 -2.69 3.73 -5.18
C GLY A 31 -2.66 5.25 -5.23
N LEU A 32 -1.80 5.88 -4.42
CA LEU A 32 -1.66 7.35 -4.39
C LEU A 32 -1.12 7.92 -5.72
N ALA A 33 -0.18 7.22 -6.36
CA ALA A 33 0.34 7.61 -7.66
C ALA A 33 -0.74 7.55 -8.75
N SER A 34 -1.62 6.55 -8.72
CA SER A 34 -2.77 6.45 -9.62
C SER A 34 -3.72 7.64 -9.44
N GLU A 35 -4.04 7.98 -8.18
CA GLU A 35 -4.92 9.11 -7.85
C GLU A 35 -4.34 10.45 -8.33
N MET A 36 -3.03 10.64 -8.20
CA MET A 36 -2.34 11.82 -8.71
C MET A 36 -2.45 11.95 -10.22
N VAL A 37 -2.31 10.87 -10.98
CA VAL A 37 -2.46 10.90 -12.44
C VAL A 37 -3.89 11.21 -12.85
N ASP A 38 -4.88 10.63 -12.18
CA ASP A 38 -6.28 10.96 -12.45
C ASP A 38 -6.56 12.44 -12.15
N PHE A 39 -5.98 12.98 -11.08
CA PHE A 39 -6.03 14.41 -10.79
C PHE A 39 -5.39 15.26 -11.90
N LEU A 40 -4.15 14.95 -12.30
CA LEU A 40 -3.42 15.69 -13.33
C LEU A 40 -4.18 15.68 -14.67
N ARG A 41 -4.71 14.52 -15.06
CA ARG A 41 -5.56 14.36 -16.24
C ARG A 41 -6.81 15.24 -16.15
N SER A 42 -7.46 15.30 -14.99
CA SER A 42 -8.64 16.14 -14.78
C SER A 42 -8.35 17.64 -14.86
N THR A 43 -7.13 18.06 -14.50
CA THR A 43 -6.70 19.47 -14.56
C THR A 43 -6.19 19.91 -15.93
N GLY A 44 -6.13 19.01 -16.92
CA GLY A 44 -5.58 19.31 -18.24
C GLY A 44 -4.06 19.50 -18.24
N ALA A 45 -3.37 19.09 -17.16
CA ALA A 45 -1.92 19.07 -17.09
C ALA A 45 -1.40 18.02 -18.08
N ARG A 46 -0.96 18.49 -19.25
CA ARG A 46 -0.66 17.65 -20.43
C ARG A 46 0.70 16.94 -20.35
N GLU A 47 1.52 17.26 -19.34
CA GLU A 47 2.94 16.86 -19.27
C GLU A 47 3.38 16.22 -17.96
N SER A 48 2.50 16.05 -16.98
CA SER A 48 2.91 15.40 -15.72
C SER A 48 2.83 13.88 -15.88
N SER A 49 3.89 13.35 -16.50
CA SER A 49 4.22 11.93 -16.49
C SER A 49 5.20 11.64 -15.34
N PRO A 50 5.26 10.40 -14.86
CA PRO A 50 6.30 9.99 -13.92
C PRO A 50 7.71 10.40 -14.41
N PRO A 51 8.70 10.52 -13.52
CA PRO A 51 8.74 9.92 -12.19
C PRO A 51 8.02 10.72 -11.09
N PHE A 52 7.21 10.04 -10.29
CA PHE A 52 6.65 10.61 -9.05
C PHE A 52 7.50 10.22 -7.85
N ARG A 53 7.74 11.14 -6.93
CA ARG A 53 8.35 10.84 -5.63
C ARG A 53 7.32 10.88 -4.53
N LEU A 54 7.35 9.85 -3.68
CA LEU A 54 6.45 9.70 -2.55
C LEU A 54 7.25 9.53 -1.27
N VAL A 55 6.91 10.30 -0.25
CA VAL A 55 7.41 10.16 1.12
C VAL A 55 6.22 9.92 2.04
N ILE A 56 6.29 8.93 2.91
CA ILE A 56 5.30 8.69 3.96
C ILE A 56 5.95 8.98 5.31
N LEU A 57 5.38 9.95 6.00
CA LEU A 57 5.71 10.33 7.36
C LEU A 57 4.77 9.60 8.32
N GLY A 58 5.32 8.86 9.27
CA GLY A 58 4.54 8.29 10.35
C GLY A 58 4.02 9.38 11.29
N ASN A 59 3.08 9.02 12.18
CA ASN A 59 2.49 9.91 13.18
C ASN A 59 3.50 10.62 14.12
N HIS A 60 4.72 10.10 14.24
CA HIS A 60 5.81 10.71 15.01
C HIS A 60 6.67 11.68 14.17
N GLY A 61 6.28 11.96 12.92
CA GLY A 61 7.00 12.85 12.00
C GLY A 61 8.23 12.22 11.31
N GLY A 62 8.57 10.97 11.63
CA GLY A 62 9.67 10.25 10.98
C GLY A 62 9.27 9.67 9.62
N VAL A 63 10.22 9.63 8.68
CA VAL A 63 10.04 8.94 7.39
C VAL A 63 9.95 7.43 7.64
N VAL A 64 8.81 6.84 7.32
CA VAL A 64 8.56 5.39 7.44
C VAL A 64 8.65 4.69 6.09
N PHE A 65 8.55 5.44 4.99
CA PHE A 65 8.69 4.91 3.64
C PHE A 65 9.01 6.04 2.65
N GLU A 66 9.84 5.74 1.66
CA GLU A 66 10.17 6.66 0.57
C GLU A 66 10.33 5.85 -0.72
N CYS A 67 9.67 6.28 -1.78
CA CYS A 67 9.80 5.62 -3.07
C CYS A 67 9.71 6.59 -4.24
N GLU A 68 10.17 6.10 -5.39
CA GLU A 68 9.94 6.71 -6.69
C GLU A 68 9.07 5.78 -7.53
N VAL A 69 8.05 6.33 -8.18
CA VAL A 69 7.21 5.63 -9.13
C VAL A 69 7.68 6.05 -10.51
N GLY A 70 8.28 5.11 -11.25
CA GLY A 70 8.84 5.37 -12.58
C GLY A 70 7.77 5.39 -13.68
N GLU A 71 8.21 5.66 -14.93
CA GLU A 71 7.34 5.74 -16.12
C GLU A 71 6.52 4.47 -16.37
N ASN A 72 7.06 3.31 -16.01
CA ASN A 72 6.39 2.01 -16.14
C ASN A 72 5.49 1.65 -14.94
N TRP A 73 5.20 2.61 -14.05
CA TRP A 73 4.49 2.39 -12.78
C TRP A 73 5.20 1.44 -11.80
N GLU A 74 6.49 1.19 -12.03
CA GLU A 74 7.31 0.44 -11.12
C GLU A 74 7.64 1.30 -9.90
N VAL A 75 7.28 0.80 -8.71
CA VAL A 75 7.59 1.44 -7.44
C VAL A 75 8.98 1.01 -7.00
N ARG A 76 9.94 1.92 -7.09
CA ARG A 76 11.31 1.72 -6.60
C ARG A 76 11.44 2.31 -5.21
N ASN A 77 11.71 1.44 -4.23
CA ASN A 77 11.97 1.90 -2.87
C ASN A 77 13.31 2.64 -2.82
N LEU A 78 13.30 3.85 -2.26
CA LEU A 78 14.48 4.70 -2.10
C LEU A 78 14.93 4.82 -0.64
N GLY A 79 14.08 4.43 0.31
CA GLY A 79 14.29 4.64 1.74
C GLY A 79 14.05 3.40 2.60
N PRO A 80 13.77 3.59 3.89
CA PRO A 80 13.58 2.50 4.84
C PRO A 80 12.45 1.58 4.37
N THR A 81 12.75 0.30 4.19
CA THR A 81 11.73 -0.73 3.94
C THR A 81 11.11 -1.12 5.28
N ALA A 82 10.43 -0.20 5.95
CA ALA A 82 9.69 -0.56 7.16
C ALA A 82 8.47 -1.36 6.73
N TRP A 83 8.24 -2.51 7.38
CA TRP A 83 6.94 -3.17 7.32
C TRP A 83 5.88 -2.18 7.80
N LEU A 84 4.69 -2.25 7.22
CA LEU A 84 3.60 -1.38 7.64
C LEU A 84 3.21 -1.71 9.08
N GLN A 85 3.38 -0.74 9.98
CA GLN A 85 3.01 -0.87 11.39
C GLN A 85 1.83 0.02 11.71
N ARG A 86 0.89 -0.49 12.53
CA ARG A 86 -0.27 0.29 13.00
C ARG A 86 0.14 1.55 13.77
N SER A 87 1.28 1.49 14.47
CA SER A 87 1.87 2.61 15.20
C SER A 87 2.26 3.79 14.30
N HIS A 88 2.43 3.59 13.00
CA HIS A 88 2.79 4.68 12.08
C HIS A 88 1.59 5.60 11.74
N PHE A 89 0.37 5.22 12.10
CA PHE A 89 -0.85 5.93 11.70
C PHE A 89 -1.37 6.86 12.83
N PRO A 90 -1.99 8.01 12.50
CA PRO A 90 -2.21 8.53 11.15
C PRO A 90 -0.89 8.94 10.48
N ALA A 91 -0.74 8.63 9.20
CA ALA A 91 0.45 8.93 8.43
C ALA A 91 0.16 10.02 7.40
N THR A 92 1.14 10.84 7.09
CA THR A 92 1.06 11.86 6.04
C THR A 92 1.88 11.40 4.84
N ALA A 93 1.23 11.24 3.70
CA ALA A 93 1.89 10.93 2.44
C ALA A 93 2.04 12.21 1.61
N LEU A 94 3.26 12.50 1.20
CA LEU A 94 3.63 13.61 0.34
C LEU A 94 4.04 13.04 -1.01
N LEU A 95 3.28 13.38 -2.05
CA LEU A 95 3.49 12.92 -3.42
C LEU A 95 3.81 14.11 -4.30
N THR A 96 4.89 14.04 -5.07
CA THR A 96 5.30 15.08 -6.01
C THR A 96 5.64 14.50 -7.37
N ASP A 97 5.44 15.28 -8.42
CA ASP A 97 5.82 14.97 -9.80
C ASP A 97 7.16 15.58 -10.22
N GLY A 98 7.91 16.17 -9.28
CA GLY A 98 9.19 16.82 -9.56
C GLY A 98 9.06 18.18 -10.27
N SER A 99 7.86 18.59 -10.70
CA SER A 99 7.60 19.86 -11.40
C SER A 99 7.16 21.00 -10.47
N LEU A 100 7.23 20.77 -9.15
CA LEU A 100 6.70 21.58 -8.03
C LEU A 100 5.27 21.23 -7.61
N LEU A 101 4.56 20.39 -8.36
CA LEU A 101 3.24 19.94 -7.92
C LEU A 101 3.42 18.95 -6.77
N THR A 102 2.89 19.29 -5.60
CA THR A 102 2.93 18.45 -4.40
C THR A 102 1.52 18.25 -3.88
N ARG A 103 1.13 16.99 -3.68
CA ARG A 103 -0.10 16.61 -3.00
C ARG A 103 0.20 15.94 -1.68
N THR A 104 -0.65 16.26 -0.71
CA THR A 104 -0.60 15.69 0.62
C THR A 104 -1.85 14.84 0.83
N PHE A 105 -1.65 13.61 1.28
CA PHE A 105 -2.71 12.66 1.61
C PHE A 105 -2.60 12.28 3.08
N LEU A 106 -3.73 12.29 3.78
CA LEU A 106 -3.82 11.76 5.13
C LEU A 106 -4.20 10.28 5.06
N ILE A 107 -3.36 9.41 5.59
CA ILE A 107 -3.65 8.00 5.72
C ILE A 107 -4.03 7.75 7.17
N GLU A 108 -5.31 7.69 7.46
CA GLU A 108 -5.79 7.56 8.84
C GLU A 108 -5.52 6.18 9.44
N ARG A 109 -5.61 5.14 8.60
CA ARG A 109 -5.50 3.73 8.99
C ARG A 109 -4.90 2.93 7.84
N PRO A 110 -4.34 1.74 8.11
CA PRO A 110 -4.07 0.78 7.05
C PRO A 110 -5.40 0.50 6.34
N GLN A 111 -5.54 0.90 5.07
CA GLN A 111 -6.73 0.55 4.31
C GLN A 111 -6.70 -0.96 4.06
N LEU A 112 -7.43 -1.72 4.88
CA LEU A 112 -7.84 -3.06 4.51
C LEU A 112 -8.64 -2.90 3.21
N ALA A 113 -8.10 -3.37 2.09
CA ALA A 113 -8.90 -3.55 0.88
C ALA A 113 -10.00 -4.56 1.24
N TYR A 114 -11.13 -4.06 1.73
CA TYR A 114 -12.37 -4.81 1.71
C TYR A 114 -12.77 -4.85 0.25
N SER A 115 -12.48 -5.97 -0.41
CA SER A 115 -13.28 -6.40 -1.54
C SER A 115 -14.70 -6.56 -0.98
N SER A 116 -15.56 -5.58 -1.21
CA SER A 116 -17.00 -5.76 -1.05
C SER A 116 -17.39 -6.94 -1.93
N ILE A 117 -17.94 -7.97 -1.28
CA ILE A 117 -18.63 -9.10 -1.91
C ILE A 117 -19.95 -8.58 -2.47
#